data_AF-A0A2E1EA44-F1
#
_entry.id   AF-A0A2E1EA44-F1
#
_cell.length_a   1.000
_cell.length_b   1.000
_cell.length_c   1.000
_cell.angle_alpha   90.00
_cell.angle_beta   90.00
_cell.angle_gamma   90.00
#
_symmetry.space_group_name_H-M   'P 1'
#
loop_
_entity.id
_entity.type
_entity.pdbx_description
1 polymer ?
#
loop_
_entity_poly.entity_id
_entity_poly.type
_entity_poly.pdbx_seq_one_letter_code
_entity_poly.pdbx_strand_id
1 'polypeptide(L)'
;MNAQNKNPNLPFFEISSEKNNYASVNIIYRLIEGAGYRYYWASKDLKKGDLEYKPNSTSISSYETLEHIYVLSETILNSVFNKVNYRPTNQIPESYQKLREGTLNNLKKFNDVIINKSEDDLKIIKIIFNRDGREVSFPFWNLLNGQISDMIYHTGQIVSFRRTTGNPIQKGVNVFLGKTKTFN
;
A
#
# COMPACT_ATOMS: atom_id res chain seq x y z
N MET A 1 28.04 0.61 25.37
CA MET A 1 28.13 1.09 23.98
C MET A 1 26.81 0.76 23.30
N ASN A 2 26.17 1.78 22.73
CA ASN A 2 24.73 1.85 22.51
C ASN A 2 24.22 0.91 21.41
N ALA A 3 23.21 0.12 21.77
CA ALA A 3 22.31 -0.52 20.84
C ALA A 3 21.32 0.53 20.30
N GLN A 4 21.53 1.04 19.08
CA GLN A 4 20.55 1.85 18.38
C GLN A 4 20.50 1.49 16.88
N ASN A 5 19.29 1.10 16.45
CA ASN A 5 18.75 1.08 15.08
C ASN A 5 19.23 -0.02 14.11
N LYS A 6 18.91 -1.28 14.42
CA LYS A 6 18.47 -2.23 13.37
C LYS A 6 16.96 -2.06 13.20
N ASN A 7 16.53 -1.11 12.38
CA ASN A 7 15.14 -1.12 11.93
C ASN A 7 15.01 -2.34 10.99
N PRO A 8 14.21 -3.38 11.28
CA PRO A 8 14.00 -4.45 10.32
C PRO A 8 13.50 -3.81 9.03
N ASN A 9 14.20 -4.05 7.91
CA ASN A 9 13.86 -3.44 6.62
C ASN A 9 12.36 -3.65 6.35
N LEU A 10 11.59 -2.56 6.27
CA LEU A 10 10.16 -2.68 5.97
C LEU A 10 9.95 -3.40 4.63
N PRO A 11 8.82 -4.09 4.45
CA PRO A 11 8.54 -4.84 3.24
C PRO A 11 8.61 -3.96 1.98
N PHE A 12 8.85 -4.58 0.83
CA PHE A 12 8.85 -3.92 -0.48
C PHE A 12 9.95 -2.87 -0.71
N PHE A 13 11.06 -2.93 0.03
CA PHE A 13 12.30 -2.21 -0.35
C PHE A 13 12.74 -2.57 -1.79
N GLU A 14 12.48 -3.81 -2.19
CA GLU A 14 12.64 -4.35 -3.54
C GLU A 14 11.50 -5.33 -3.86
N ILE A 15 11.24 -5.55 -5.14
CA ILE A 15 10.37 -6.63 -5.62
C ILE A 15 11.17 -7.95 -5.57
N SER A 16 10.54 -9.04 -5.13
CA SER A 16 11.17 -10.36 -5.07
C SER A 16 11.61 -10.84 -6.45
N SER A 17 12.62 -11.71 -6.48
CA SER A 17 13.02 -12.39 -7.72
C SER A 17 11.86 -13.21 -8.30
N GLU A 18 11.90 -13.44 -9.61
CA GLU A 18 10.77 -13.92 -10.39
C GLU A 18 10.14 -15.23 -9.86
N LYS A 19 8.81 -15.26 -9.83
CA LYS A 19 8.03 -16.49 -9.86
C LYS A 19 7.79 -16.79 -11.33
N ASN A 20 8.49 -17.78 -11.88
CA ASN A 20 8.57 -18.04 -13.33
C ASN A 20 7.30 -18.65 -13.94
N ASN A 21 6.13 -18.50 -13.31
CA ASN A 21 4.87 -18.96 -13.88
C ASN A 21 3.75 -17.92 -13.72
N TYR A 22 2.92 -17.83 -14.76
CA TYR A 22 1.87 -16.83 -14.91
C TYR A 22 0.52 -17.25 -14.30
N ALA A 23 0.54 -18.02 -13.21
CA ALA A 23 -0.67 -18.34 -12.49
C ALA A 23 -1.38 -17.05 -12.01
N SER A 24 -2.71 -17.03 -12.02
CA SER A 24 -3.53 -15.87 -11.65
C SER A 24 -3.10 -15.25 -10.31
N VAL A 25 -2.83 -16.08 -9.30
CA VAL A 25 -2.34 -15.65 -7.98
C VAL A 25 -0.95 -15.04 -7.99
N ASN A 26 -0.05 -15.49 -8.89
CA ASN A 26 1.27 -14.91 -9.05
C ASN A 26 1.22 -13.54 -9.72
N ILE A 27 0.30 -13.35 -10.66
CA ILE A 27 0.06 -12.04 -11.29
C ILE A 27 -0.44 -11.04 -10.23
N ILE A 28 -1.42 -11.45 -9.41
CA ILE A 28 -1.94 -10.61 -8.30
C ILE A 28 -0.85 -10.30 -7.28
N TYR A 29 -0.07 -11.32 -6.88
CA TYR A 29 1.06 -11.17 -5.96
C TYR A 29 2.05 -10.12 -6.47
N ARG A 30 2.45 -10.22 -7.74
CA ARG A 30 3.38 -9.29 -8.40
C ARG A 30 2.80 -7.88 -8.54
N LEU A 31 1.50 -7.75 -8.78
CA LEU A 31 0.81 -6.46 -8.81
C LEU A 31 0.92 -5.74 -7.45
N ILE A 32 0.68 -6.47 -6.34
CA ILE A 32 0.84 -5.95 -4.98
C ILE A 32 2.31 -5.63 -4.68
N GLU A 33 3.27 -6.45 -5.13
CA GLU A 33 4.70 -6.10 -4.98
C GLU A 33 5.03 -4.79 -5.69
N GLY A 34 4.52 -4.58 -6.90
CA GLY A 34 4.70 -3.35 -7.65
C GLY A 34 4.09 -2.12 -6.97
N ALA A 35 2.89 -2.26 -6.40
CA ALA A 35 2.22 -1.21 -5.64
C ALA A 35 2.96 -0.91 -4.32
N GLY A 36 3.32 -1.96 -3.57
CA GLY A 36 4.08 -1.87 -2.33
C GLY A 36 5.44 -1.22 -2.52
N TYR A 37 6.17 -1.58 -3.59
CA TYR A 37 7.47 -0.97 -3.90
C TYR A 37 7.35 0.52 -4.21
N ARG A 38 6.36 0.92 -5.00
CA ARG A 38 6.09 2.35 -5.29
C ARG A 38 5.77 3.10 -4.00
N TYR A 39 4.90 2.56 -3.17
CA TYR A 39 4.52 3.17 -1.90
C TYR A 39 5.68 3.24 -0.91
N TYR A 40 6.49 2.19 -0.80
CA TYR A 40 7.68 2.16 0.06
C TYR A 40 8.56 3.37 -0.21
N TRP A 41 8.86 3.62 -1.49
CA TRP A 41 9.76 4.68 -1.91
C TRP A 41 9.10 6.06 -1.91
N ALA A 42 7.81 6.16 -2.25
CA ALA A 42 7.07 7.41 -2.18
C ALA A 42 6.91 7.92 -0.74
N SER A 43 6.64 7.01 0.21
CA SER A 43 6.43 7.34 1.63
C SER A 43 7.73 7.44 2.44
N LYS A 44 8.88 7.04 1.90
CA LYS A 44 10.16 7.07 2.62
C LYS A 44 10.60 8.51 2.92
N ASP A 45 10.97 8.73 4.18
CA ASP A 45 11.61 9.95 4.69
C ASP A 45 10.83 11.24 4.43
N LEU A 46 9.49 11.17 4.52
CA LEU A 46 8.64 12.37 4.50
C LEU A 46 8.83 13.17 5.79
N LYS A 47 9.08 14.46 5.64
CA LYS A 47 9.26 15.44 6.72
C LYS A 47 7.93 16.11 7.02
N LYS A 48 7.86 16.84 8.14
CA LYS A 48 6.66 17.60 8.55
C LYS A 48 6.09 18.47 7.43
N GLY A 49 6.94 19.24 6.73
CA GLY A 49 6.51 20.08 5.60
C GLY A 49 5.99 19.30 4.40
N ASP A 50 6.47 18.08 4.17
CA ASP A 50 5.93 17.20 3.13
C ASP A 50 4.54 16.68 3.51
N LEU A 51 4.38 16.28 4.78
CA LEU A 51 3.15 15.73 5.35
C LEU A 51 2.02 16.76 5.36
N GLU A 52 2.33 18.00 5.71
CA GLU A 52 1.36 19.12 5.81
C GLU A 52 1.01 19.74 4.45
N TYR A 53 1.79 19.45 3.39
CA TYR A 53 1.60 20.07 2.08
C TYR A 53 0.22 19.74 1.48
N LYS A 54 -0.47 20.78 1.01
CA LYS A 54 -1.72 20.74 0.24
C LYS A 54 -1.55 21.58 -1.03
N PRO A 55 -1.92 21.07 -2.23
CA PRO A 55 -1.85 21.85 -3.47
C PRO A 55 -2.72 23.12 -3.47
N ASN A 56 -3.87 23.07 -2.80
CA ASN A 56 -4.77 24.19 -2.59
C ASN A 56 -5.63 23.97 -1.33
N SER A 57 -6.40 24.97 -0.93
CA SER A 57 -7.22 24.97 0.29
C SER A 57 -8.29 23.87 0.35
N THR A 58 -8.74 23.37 -0.81
CA THR A 58 -9.76 22.30 -0.91
C THR A 58 -9.16 20.90 -1.07
N SER A 59 -7.85 20.80 -1.29
CA SER A 59 -7.17 19.51 -1.48
C SER A 59 -6.87 18.85 -0.15
N ILE A 60 -6.77 17.52 -0.18
CA ILE A 60 -6.21 16.76 0.94
C ILE A 60 -4.68 16.89 0.97
N SER A 61 -4.11 16.78 2.15
CA SER A 61 -2.67 16.81 2.40
C SER A 61 -2.00 15.50 2.03
N SER A 62 -0.66 15.49 1.97
CA SER A 62 0.09 14.24 1.92
C SER A 62 -0.26 13.32 3.09
N TYR A 63 -0.42 13.85 4.31
CA TYR A 63 -0.79 13.04 5.47
C TYR A 63 -2.17 12.39 5.32
N GLU A 64 -3.21 13.17 4.98
CA GLU A 64 -4.56 12.65 4.72
C GLU A 64 -4.56 11.63 3.55
N THR A 65 -3.69 11.84 2.55
CA THR A 65 -3.51 10.87 1.45
C THR A 65 -2.90 9.56 1.95
N LEU A 66 -1.97 9.59 2.90
CA LEU A 66 -1.40 8.38 3.52
C LEU A 66 -2.43 7.64 4.38
N GLU A 67 -3.30 8.37 5.09
CA GLU A 67 -4.44 7.77 5.81
C GLU A 67 -5.38 7.04 4.86
N HIS A 68 -5.75 7.69 3.74
CA HIS A 68 -6.58 7.04 2.71
C HIS A 68 -5.92 5.76 2.17
N ILE A 69 -4.63 5.83 1.81
CA ILE A 69 -3.88 4.65 1.33
C ILE A 69 -3.83 3.55 2.40
N TYR A 70 -3.66 3.88 3.68
CA TYR A 70 -3.71 2.91 4.76
C TYR A 70 -5.06 2.18 4.79
N VAL A 71 -6.17 2.92 4.72
CA VAL A 71 -7.53 2.36 4.70
C VAL A 71 -7.78 1.47 3.47
N LEU A 72 -7.22 1.83 2.31
CA LEU A 72 -7.23 0.96 1.12
C LEU A 72 -6.47 -0.35 1.38
N SER A 73 -5.28 -0.27 1.98
CA SER A 73 -4.46 -1.45 2.31
C SER A 73 -5.13 -2.39 3.31
N GLU A 74 -5.90 -1.86 4.26
CA GLU A 74 -6.70 -2.67 5.18
C GLU A 74 -7.79 -3.43 4.42
N THR A 75 -8.48 -2.80 3.48
CA THR A 75 -9.48 -3.50 2.65
C THR A 75 -8.86 -4.56 1.77
N ILE A 76 -7.66 -4.30 1.21
CA ILE A 76 -6.88 -5.32 0.50
C ILE A 76 -6.64 -6.52 1.42
N LEU A 77 -6.06 -6.30 2.60
CA LEU A 77 -5.80 -7.38 3.56
C LEU A 77 -7.07 -8.12 3.99
N ASN A 78 -8.14 -7.40 4.29
CA ASN A 78 -9.39 -7.98 4.79
C ASN A 78 -10.05 -8.89 3.74
N SER A 79 -9.89 -8.60 2.45
CA SER A 79 -10.49 -9.39 1.37
C SER A 79 -10.06 -10.86 1.41
N VAL A 80 -8.76 -11.16 1.59
CA VAL A 80 -8.26 -12.55 1.63
C VAL A 80 -8.70 -13.35 2.85
N PHE A 81 -9.31 -12.67 3.82
CA PHE A 81 -9.93 -13.27 5.01
C PHE A 81 -11.45 -13.13 5.03
N ASN A 82 -12.08 -12.58 3.97
CA ASN A 82 -13.50 -12.24 3.93
C ASN A 82 -13.95 -11.45 5.17
N LYS A 83 -13.10 -10.54 5.65
CA LYS A 83 -13.40 -9.70 6.81
C LYS A 83 -14.19 -8.46 6.40
N VAL A 84 -15.15 -8.09 7.24
CA VAL A 84 -15.97 -6.89 7.08
C VAL A 84 -15.11 -5.64 7.24
N ASN A 85 -15.23 -4.71 6.30
CA ASN A 85 -14.67 -3.37 6.39
C ASN A 85 -15.75 -2.41 6.89
N TYR A 86 -15.69 -2.07 8.18
CA TYR A 86 -16.57 -1.05 8.76
C TYR A 86 -16.19 0.34 8.26
N ARG A 87 -17.19 1.13 7.85
CA ARG A 87 -17.01 2.46 7.28
C ARG A 87 -18.03 3.44 7.91
N PRO A 88 -17.60 4.60 8.45
CA PRO A 88 -16.20 5.05 8.56
C PRO A 88 -15.37 4.16 9.50
N THR A 89 -14.05 4.09 9.28
CA THR A 89 -13.15 3.37 10.21
C THR A 89 -12.62 4.34 11.25
N ASN A 90 -12.60 3.90 12.51
CA ASN A 90 -12.05 4.68 13.63
C ASN A 90 -10.65 4.18 14.02
N GLN A 91 -10.07 3.25 13.26
CA GLN A 91 -8.82 2.55 13.58
C GLN A 91 -7.67 3.01 12.67
N ILE A 92 -7.60 4.31 12.38
CA ILE A 92 -6.51 4.89 11.58
C ILE A 92 -5.36 5.26 12.53
N PRO A 93 -4.12 4.79 12.29
CA PRO A 93 -2.98 5.20 13.09
C PRO A 93 -2.72 6.71 13.03
N GLU A 94 -2.50 7.33 14.19
CA GLU A 94 -2.28 8.78 14.33
C GLU A 94 -0.90 9.27 13.86
N SER A 95 0.05 8.37 13.58
CA SER A 95 1.41 8.76 13.21
C SER A 95 1.79 8.28 11.82
N TYR A 96 2.51 9.13 11.09
CA TYR A 96 3.08 8.82 9.78
C TYR A 96 3.87 7.49 9.79
N GLN A 97 4.68 7.25 10.83
CA GLN A 97 5.47 6.02 10.94
C GLN A 97 4.56 4.80 11.01
N LYS A 98 3.51 4.84 11.84
CA LYS A 98 2.56 3.73 11.97
C LYS A 98 1.72 3.54 10.71
N LEU A 99 1.30 4.62 10.04
CA LEU A 99 0.60 4.55 8.75
C LEU A 99 1.47 3.84 7.70
N ARG A 100 2.72 4.27 7.59
CA ARG A 100 3.69 3.72 6.63
C ARG A 100 3.96 2.24 6.91
N GLU A 101 4.28 1.89 8.14
CA GLU A 101 4.57 0.52 8.56
C GLU A 101 3.34 -0.37 8.42
N GLY A 102 2.17 0.10 8.87
CA GLY A 102 0.90 -0.61 8.79
C GLY A 102 0.53 -0.92 7.34
N THR A 103 0.62 0.08 6.46
CA THR A 103 0.33 -0.10 5.02
C THR A 103 1.21 -1.18 4.40
N LEU A 104 2.53 -1.08 4.57
CA LEU A 104 3.48 -2.05 4.00
C LEU A 104 3.27 -3.45 4.59
N ASN A 105 2.97 -3.56 5.88
CA ASN A 105 2.70 -4.85 6.51
C ASN A 105 1.37 -5.46 6.07
N ASN A 106 0.34 -4.66 5.82
CA ASN A 106 -0.94 -5.14 5.30
C ASN A 106 -0.78 -5.77 3.91
N LEU A 107 -0.06 -5.09 3.01
CA LEU A 107 0.22 -5.61 1.67
C LEU A 107 1.08 -6.86 1.72
N LYS A 108 2.09 -6.91 2.61
CA LYS A 108 2.90 -8.11 2.79
C LYS A 108 2.05 -9.29 3.23
N LYS A 109 1.22 -9.10 4.27
CA LYS A 109 0.34 -10.16 4.79
C LYS A 109 -0.67 -10.63 3.73
N PHE A 110 -1.22 -9.73 2.92
CA PHE A 110 -2.03 -10.11 1.78
C PHE A 110 -1.25 -11.03 0.83
N ASN A 111 -0.02 -10.65 0.47
CA ASN A 111 0.84 -11.43 -0.39
C ASN A 111 1.23 -12.81 0.19
N ASP A 112 1.47 -12.88 1.49
CA ASP A 112 1.77 -14.12 2.20
C ASP A 112 0.58 -15.11 2.16
N VAL A 113 -0.66 -14.59 2.08
CA VAL A 113 -1.88 -15.41 2.04
C VAL A 113 -2.28 -15.76 0.61
N ILE A 114 -2.34 -14.78 -0.29
CA ILE A 114 -2.87 -14.95 -1.66
C ILE A 114 -2.05 -15.97 -2.46
N ILE A 115 -0.74 -16.09 -2.19
CA ILE A 115 0.13 -17.01 -2.90
C ILE A 115 -0.24 -18.49 -2.69
N ASN A 116 -0.92 -18.80 -1.57
CA ASN A 116 -1.36 -20.13 -1.24
C ASN A 116 -2.81 -20.39 -1.66
N LYS A 117 -3.42 -19.50 -2.45
CA LYS A 117 -4.79 -19.63 -2.94
C LYS A 117 -4.83 -20.27 -4.33
N SER A 118 -5.89 -21.00 -4.59
CA SER A 118 -6.25 -21.52 -5.91
C SER A 118 -7.16 -20.54 -6.66
N GLU A 119 -7.42 -20.80 -7.94
CA GLU A 119 -8.40 -20.01 -8.69
C GLU A 119 -9.82 -20.16 -8.14
N ASP A 120 -10.16 -21.31 -7.56
CA ASP A 120 -11.46 -21.52 -6.91
C ASP A 120 -11.59 -20.71 -5.62
N ASP A 121 -10.49 -20.56 -4.86
CA ASP A 121 -10.46 -19.65 -3.71
C ASP A 121 -10.71 -18.19 -4.14
N LEU A 122 -10.16 -17.75 -5.27
CA LEU A 122 -10.38 -16.38 -5.77
C LEU A 122 -11.86 -16.10 -6.07
N LYS A 123 -12.63 -17.12 -6.49
CA LYS A 123 -14.08 -16.98 -6.78
C LYS A 123 -14.90 -16.73 -5.53
N ILE A 124 -14.46 -17.27 -4.38
CA ILE A 124 -15.18 -17.13 -3.10
C ILE A 124 -14.72 -15.93 -2.27
N ILE A 125 -13.58 -15.32 -2.59
CA ILE A 125 -13.15 -14.08 -1.94
C ILE A 125 -14.15 -12.96 -2.24
N LYS A 126 -14.57 -12.27 -1.17
CA LYS A 126 -15.46 -11.11 -1.21
C LYS A 126 -14.81 -9.90 -0.54
N ILE A 127 -15.10 -8.74 -1.10
CA ILE A 127 -14.85 -7.45 -0.45
C ILE A 127 -16.14 -7.06 0.23
N ILE A 128 -16.14 -7.02 1.55
CA ILE A 128 -17.33 -6.80 2.35
C ILE A 128 -17.22 -5.45 3.04
N PHE A 129 -18.23 -4.60 2.87
CA PHE A 129 -18.35 -3.30 3.54
C PHE A 129 -19.58 -3.29 4.41
N ASN A 130 -19.46 -2.72 5.61
CA ASN A 130 -20.61 -2.41 6.45
C ASN A 130 -20.65 -0.88 6.69
N ARG A 131 -21.78 -0.27 6.34
CA ARG A 131 -22.08 1.14 6.59
C ARG A 131 -23.38 1.21 7.37
N ASP A 132 -23.32 1.67 8.61
CA ASP A 132 -24.48 1.85 9.49
C ASP A 132 -25.37 0.60 9.59
N GLY A 133 -24.74 -0.57 9.72
CA GLY A 133 -25.42 -1.86 9.83
C GLY A 133 -25.83 -2.48 8.49
N ARG A 134 -25.68 -1.79 7.36
CA ARG A 134 -25.94 -2.34 6.02
C ARG A 134 -24.67 -2.93 5.43
N GLU A 135 -24.72 -4.23 5.16
CA GLU A 135 -23.63 -4.94 4.52
C GLU A 135 -23.82 -4.99 2.99
N VAL A 136 -22.74 -4.70 2.26
CA VAL A 136 -22.66 -4.85 0.81
C VAL A 136 -21.38 -5.60 0.49
N SER A 137 -21.47 -6.59 -0.40
CA SER A 137 -20.32 -7.38 -0.83
C SER A 137 -20.07 -7.28 -2.33
N PHE A 138 -18.79 -7.37 -2.71
CA PHE A 138 -18.32 -7.29 -4.09
C PHE A 138 -17.38 -8.47 -4.39
N PRO A 139 -17.32 -8.95 -5.64
CA PRO A 139 -16.38 -9.99 -6.04
C PRO A 139 -14.93 -9.49 -6.02
N PHE A 140 -13.99 -10.43 -5.97
CA PHE A 140 -12.55 -10.16 -5.91
C PHE A 140 -12.04 -9.21 -7.02
N TRP A 141 -12.60 -9.27 -8.23
CA TRP A 141 -12.20 -8.39 -9.35
C TRP A 141 -12.32 -6.89 -9.04
N ASN A 142 -13.28 -6.51 -8.18
CA ASN A 142 -13.42 -5.12 -7.74
C ASN A 142 -12.23 -4.64 -6.91
N LEU A 143 -11.43 -5.55 -6.32
CA LEU A 143 -10.24 -5.20 -5.54
C LEU A 143 -9.14 -4.66 -6.44
N LEU A 144 -9.01 -5.24 -7.64
CA LEU A 144 -8.05 -4.81 -8.65
C LEU A 144 -8.36 -3.40 -9.13
N ASN A 145 -9.63 -3.14 -9.49
CA ASN A 145 -10.09 -1.88 -10.05
C ASN A 145 -10.22 -0.78 -8.99
N GLY A 146 -10.63 -1.16 -7.78
CA GLY A 146 -10.80 -0.26 -6.65
C GLY A 146 -9.48 -0.12 -5.90
N GLN A 147 -9.34 -0.83 -4.79
CA GLN A 147 -8.33 -0.54 -3.77
C GLN A 147 -6.90 -0.60 -4.29
N ILE A 148 -6.55 -1.57 -5.14
CA ILE A 148 -5.17 -1.72 -5.63
C ILE A 148 -4.82 -0.61 -6.62
N SER A 149 -5.68 -0.35 -7.60
CA SER A 149 -5.46 0.72 -8.58
C SER A 149 -5.49 2.10 -7.92
N ASP A 150 -6.42 2.33 -6.99
CA ASP A 150 -6.55 3.60 -6.27
C ASP A 150 -5.34 3.86 -5.35
N MET A 151 -4.78 2.81 -4.73
CA MET A 151 -3.53 2.92 -3.98
C MET A 151 -2.36 3.39 -4.86
N ILE A 152 -2.23 2.85 -6.08
CA ILE A 152 -1.19 3.27 -7.04
C ILE A 152 -1.43 4.73 -7.45
N TYR A 153 -2.68 5.08 -7.74
CA TYR A 153 -3.10 6.42 -8.12
C TYR A 153 -2.72 7.46 -7.06
N HIS A 154 -3.10 7.24 -5.80
CA HIS A 154 -2.79 8.12 -4.68
C HIS A 154 -1.31 8.10 -4.30
N THR A 155 -0.60 6.99 -4.50
CA THR A 155 0.87 6.98 -4.34
C THR A 155 1.53 7.98 -5.30
N GLY A 156 1.01 8.15 -6.52
CA GLY A 156 1.46 9.16 -7.47
C GLY A 156 1.31 10.60 -6.95
N GLN A 157 0.25 10.89 -6.19
CA GLN A 157 0.05 12.20 -5.56
C GLN A 157 1.16 12.49 -4.54
N ILE A 158 1.49 11.52 -3.67
CA ILE A 158 2.60 11.64 -2.71
C ILE A 158 3.91 11.97 -3.44
N VAL A 159 4.19 11.30 -4.57
CA VAL A 159 5.38 11.58 -5.40
C VAL A 159 5.41 13.01 -5.89
N SER A 160 4.27 13.52 -6.37
CA SER A 160 4.16 14.91 -6.84
C SER A 160 4.36 15.89 -5.68
N PHE A 161 3.68 15.68 -4.55
CA PHE A 161 3.69 16.58 -3.42
C PHE A 161 5.08 16.70 -2.80
N ARG A 162 5.75 15.57 -2.55
CA ARG A 162 7.12 15.58 -2.00
C ARG A 162 8.13 16.24 -2.95
N ARG A 163 7.91 16.17 -4.26
CA ARG A 163 8.77 16.88 -5.23
C ARG A 163 8.58 18.39 -5.12
N THR A 164 7.33 18.85 -4.98
CA THR A 164 7.02 20.28 -4.81
C THR A 164 7.65 20.87 -3.55
N THR A 165 7.72 20.11 -2.48
CA THR A 165 8.34 20.52 -1.21
C THR A 165 9.87 20.35 -1.17
N GLY A 166 10.50 19.99 -2.30
CA GLY A 166 11.96 19.86 -2.40
C GLY A 166 12.53 18.56 -1.81
N ASN A 167 11.69 17.54 -1.57
CA ASN A 167 12.09 16.21 -1.11
C ASN A 167 11.77 15.13 -2.17
N PRO A 168 12.47 15.07 -3.32
CA PRO A 168 12.19 14.08 -4.35
C PRO A 168 12.43 12.63 -3.87
N ILE A 169 11.86 11.65 -4.57
CA ILE A 169 12.15 10.22 -4.33
C ILE A 169 13.65 9.96 -4.45
N GLN A 170 14.17 9.04 -3.63
CA GLN A 170 15.56 8.60 -3.66
C GLN A 170 16.03 8.29 -5.09
N LYS A 171 17.20 8.82 -5.46
CA LYS A 171 17.87 8.50 -6.72
C LYS A 171 18.16 6.99 -6.81
N GLY A 172 17.95 6.42 -8.00
CA GLY A 172 18.25 5.00 -8.27
C GLY A 172 17.07 4.05 -8.09
N VAL A 173 15.92 4.53 -7.60
CA VAL A 173 14.66 3.75 -7.58
C VAL A 173 14.24 3.45 -9.02
N ASN A 174 14.12 2.16 -9.36
CA ASN A 174 13.68 1.70 -10.67
C ASN A 174 12.42 0.84 -10.52
N VAL A 175 11.27 1.45 -10.80
CA VAL A 175 9.95 0.81 -10.66
C VAL A 175 9.68 -0.28 -11.69
N PHE A 176 10.41 -0.29 -12.82
CA PHE A 176 10.29 -1.32 -13.85
C PHE A 176 11.03 -2.59 -13.43
N LEU A 177 12.27 -2.45 -12.96
CA LEU A 177 13.09 -3.57 -12.48
C LEU A 177 12.75 -3.99 -11.04
N GLY A 178 12.03 -3.15 -10.28
CA GLY A 178 11.72 -3.40 -8.87
C GLY A 178 12.96 -3.40 -7.96
N LYS A 179 14.04 -2.73 -8.39
CA LYS A 179 15.32 -2.67 -7.70
C LYS A 179 15.76 -1.21 -7.54
N THR A 180 16.44 -0.93 -6.44
CA THR A 180 16.99 0.40 -6.17
C THR A 180 18.51 0.34 -6.21
N LYS A 181 19.13 1.12 -7.09
CA LYS A 181 20.58 1.29 -7.09
C LYS A 181 20.99 2.11 -5.87
N THR A 182 21.83 1.55 -5.02
CA THR A 182 22.50 2.30 -3.95
C THR A 182 23.76 2.93 -4.53
N PHE A 183 23.81 4.26 -4.55
CA PHE A 183 25.05 4.98 -4.85
C PHE A 183 25.81 5.10 -3.53
N ASN A 184 26.96 4.42 -3.45
CA ASN A 184 27.93 4.63 -2.38
C ASN A 184 28.70 5.92 -2.62
#